data_AF-A0AAE7CU22-F1
#
_entry.id   AF-A0AAE7CU22-F1
#
_cell.length_a   1.000
_cell.length_b   1.000
_cell.length_c   1.000
_cell.angle_alpha   90.00
_cell.angle_beta   90.00
_cell.angle_gamma   90.00
#
_symmetry.space_group_name_H-M   'P 1'
#
loop_
_entity.id
_entity.type
_entity.pdbx_description
1 polymer ?
#
loop_
_entity_poly.entity_id
_entity_poly.type
_entity_poly.pdbx_seq_one_letter_code
_entity_poly.pdbx_strand_id
1 'polypeptide(L)'
;MVNIKRQKLKAYILLESLIALGLLAMITSIVLGEIDKNRQFMQESLRQQEVLNVATMAVQTGQNHLKMNGIEVEIIKKDGEVYVYEAKTEILHVKKD
;
A
#
# COMPACT_ATOMS: atom_id res chain seq x y z
N MET A 1 -14.09 22.68 55.17
CA MET A 1 -13.78 21.30 54.71
C MET A 1 -14.39 20.93 53.34
N VAL A 2 -15.58 21.43 52.97
CA VAL A 2 -16.28 21.08 51.70
C VAL A 2 -15.55 21.55 50.43
N ASN A 3 -14.92 22.74 50.46
CA ASN A 3 -14.25 23.30 49.28
C ASN A 3 -13.01 22.50 48.84
N ILE A 4 -12.22 21.99 49.79
CA ILE A 4 -11.04 21.15 49.53
C ILE A 4 -11.45 19.82 48.86
N LYS A 5 -12.56 19.21 49.30
CA LYS A 5 -13.08 17.97 48.69
C LYS A 5 -13.52 18.19 47.24
N ARG A 6 -14.19 19.32 46.95
CA ARG A 6 -14.61 19.68 45.58
C ARG A 6 -13.42 19.98 44.66
N GLN A 7 -12.37 20.61 45.17
CA GLN A 7 -11.16 20.89 44.39
C GLN A 7 -10.41 19.61 44.03
N LYS A 8 -10.31 18.65 44.96
CA LYS A 8 -9.75 17.31 44.70
C LYS A 8 -10.54 16.54 43.64
N LEU A 9 -11.88 16.61 43.67
CA LEU A 9 -12.73 15.99 42.65
C LEU A 9 -12.51 16.60 41.26
N LYS A 10 -12.44 17.94 41.16
CA LYS A 10 -12.14 18.62 39.90
C LYS A 10 -10.77 18.25 39.34
N ALA A 11 -9.75 18.18 40.19
CA ALA A 11 -8.41 17.79 39.79
C ALA A 11 -8.36 16.33 39.30
N TYR A 12 -9.11 15.44 39.94
CA TYR A 12 -9.21 14.04 39.55
C TYR A 12 -9.89 13.88 38.18
N ILE A 13 -11.03 14.54 37.96
CA ILE A 13 -11.71 14.53 36.65
C ILE A 13 -10.83 15.12 35.54
N LEU A 14 -10.07 16.18 35.85
CA LEU A 14 -9.12 16.78 34.92
C LEU A 14 -8.01 15.78 34.53
N LEU A 15 -7.45 15.07 35.51
CA LEU A 15 -6.42 14.05 35.29
C LEU A 15 -6.95 12.88 34.45
N GLU A 16 -8.13 12.36 34.78
CA GLU A 16 -8.77 11.28 34.01
C GLU A 16 -9.02 11.69 32.56
N SER A 17 -9.53 12.91 32.36
CA SER A 17 -9.78 13.44 31.01
C SER A 17 -8.47 13.62 30.23
N LEU A 18 -7.40 14.05 30.90
CA LEU A 18 -6.09 14.21 30.27
C LEU A 18 -5.48 12.86 29.86
N ILE A 19 -5.60 11.84 30.72
CA ILE A 19 -5.15 10.48 30.42
C ILE A 19 -5.95 9.90 29.25
N ALA A 20 -7.28 10.03 29.28
CA ALA A 20 -8.14 9.57 28.21
C ALA A 20 -7.81 10.24 26.87
N LEU A 21 -7.57 11.56 26.87
CA LEU A 21 -7.16 12.29 25.69
C LEU A 21 -5.79 11.82 25.17
N GLY A 22 -4.82 11.62 26.05
CA GLY A 22 -3.49 11.14 25.69
C GLY A 22 -3.53 9.75 25.07
N LEU A 23 -4.32 8.83 25.63
CA LEU A 23 -4.53 7.50 25.08
C LEU A 23 -5.21 7.56 23.71
N LEU A 24 -6.26 8.38 23.56
CA LEU A 24 -6.94 8.55 22.28
C LEU A 24 -5.99 9.10 21.22
N ALA A 25 -5.24 10.16 21.55
CA ALA A 25 -4.27 10.76 20.64
C ALA A 25 -3.17 9.78 20.22
N MET A 26 -2.71 8.93 21.15
CA MET A 26 -1.73 7.89 20.85
C MET A 26 -2.29 6.85 19.88
N ILE A 27 -3.49 6.33 20.15
CA ILE A 27 -4.14 5.32 19.30
C ILE A 27 -4.39 5.88 17.90
N THR A 28 -4.95 7.09 17.80
CA THR A 28 -5.22 7.70 16.49
C THR A 28 -3.94 8.00 15.71
N SER A 29 -2.86 8.40 16.38
CA SER A 29 -1.57 8.61 15.72
C SER A 29 -0.99 7.32 15.15
N ILE A 30 -1.09 6.21 15.89
CA ILE A 30 -0.65 4.89 15.41
C ILE A 30 -1.48 4.45 14.20
N VAL A 31 -2.81 4.53 14.32
CA VAL A 31 -3.73 4.11 13.24
C VAL A 31 -3.48 4.93 11.98
N LEU A 32 -3.33 6.25 12.10
CA LEU A 32 -3.08 7.12 10.95
C LEU A 32 -1.73 6.80 10.30
N GLY A 33 -0.68 6.59 11.10
CA GLY A 33 0.64 6.20 10.60
C GLY A 33 0.62 4.87 9.83
N GLU A 34 -0.14 3.89 10.31
CA GLU A 34 -0.29 2.60 9.60
C GLU A 34 -1.15 2.72 8.33
N ILE A 35 -2.18 3.57 8.33
CA ILE A 35 -2.96 3.85 7.11
C ILE A 35 -2.07 4.46 6.02
N ASP A 36 -1.21 5.41 6.38
CA ASP A 36 -0.33 6.06 5.41
C ASP A 36 0.70 5.10 4.82
N LYS A 37 1.33 4.25 5.66
CA LYS A 37 2.22 3.18 5.18
C LYS A 37 1.47 2.19 4.28
N ASN A 38 0.29 1.76 4.72
CA ASN A 38 -0.53 0.82 3.95
C ASN A 38 -0.94 1.39 2.59
N ARG A 39 -1.25 2.69 2.51
CA ARG A 39 -1.56 3.34 1.23
C ARG A 39 -0.40 3.28 0.25
N GLN A 40 0.83 3.53 0.70
CA GLN A 40 2.02 3.44 -0.14
C GLN A 40 2.21 2.00 -0.64
N PHE A 41 2.17 1.04 0.26
CA PHE A 41 2.28 -0.39 -0.09
C PHE A 41 1.19 -0.85 -1.07
N MET A 42 -0.05 -0.42 -0.86
CA MET A 42 -1.17 -0.73 -1.75
C MET A 42 -0.98 -0.10 -3.13
N GLN A 43 -0.47 1.13 -3.22
CA GLN A 43 -0.18 1.77 -4.51
C GLN A 43 0.90 1.03 -5.29
N GLU A 44 1.98 0.61 -4.63
CA GLU A 44 3.03 -0.19 -5.26
C GLU A 44 2.48 -1.55 -5.73
N SER A 45 1.68 -2.20 -4.88
CA SER A 45 1.05 -3.49 -5.21
C SER A 45 0.09 -3.37 -6.40
N LEU A 46 -0.72 -2.31 -6.45
CA LEU A 46 -1.61 -2.03 -7.58
C LEU A 46 -0.82 -1.77 -8.85
N ARG A 47 0.28 -1.00 -8.79
CA ARG A 47 1.13 -0.77 -9.95
C ARG A 47 1.71 -2.08 -10.48
N GLN A 48 2.21 -2.96 -9.61
CA GLN A 48 2.72 -4.28 -10.02
C GLN A 48 1.62 -5.14 -10.67
N GLN A 49 0.41 -5.12 -10.11
CA GLN A 49 -0.74 -5.82 -10.70
C GLN A 49 -1.12 -5.27 -12.07
N GLU A 50 -1.13 -3.94 -12.24
CA GLU A 50 -1.40 -3.33 -13.54
C GLU A 50 -0.35 -3.73 -14.56
N VAL A 51 0.94 -3.74 -14.17
CA VAL A 51 2.05 -4.14 -15.04
C VAL A 51 1.87 -5.58 -15.52
N LEU A 52 1.53 -6.50 -14.61
CA LEU A 52 1.26 -7.89 -14.93
C LEU A 52 0.01 -8.07 -15.82
N ASN A 53 -1.02 -7.26 -15.60
CA ASN A 53 -2.22 -7.28 -16.43
C ASN A 53 -1.93 -6.83 -17.86
N VAL A 54 -1.18 -5.73 -18.04
CA VAL A 54 -0.76 -5.26 -19.37
C VAL A 54 0.14 -6.29 -20.04
N ALA A 55 1.07 -6.89 -19.31
CA ALA A 55 1.89 -8.00 -19.81
C ALA A 55 1.05 -9.17 -20.31
N THR A 56 0.08 -9.62 -19.50
CA THR A 56 -0.80 -10.73 -19.84
C THR A 56 -1.66 -10.41 -21.06
N MET A 57 -2.22 -9.20 -21.14
CA MET A 57 -2.96 -8.73 -22.30
C MET A 57 -2.09 -8.71 -23.56
N ALA A 58 -0.85 -8.24 -23.47
CA ALA A 58 0.08 -8.22 -24.59
C ALA A 58 0.42 -9.65 -25.07
N VAL A 59 0.63 -10.60 -24.14
CA VAL A 59 0.85 -12.02 -24.48
C VAL A 59 -0.38 -12.60 -25.18
N GLN A 60 -1.58 -12.37 -24.64
CA GLN A 60 -2.85 -12.90 -25.16
C GLN A 60 -3.23 -12.31 -26.52
N THR A 61 -2.99 -11.01 -26.72
CA THR A 61 -3.25 -10.32 -27.99
C THR A 61 -2.13 -10.55 -29.02
N GLY A 62 -1.05 -11.25 -28.63
CA GLY A 62 0.07 -11.55 -29.50
C GLY A 62 0.95 -10.35 -29.84
N GLN A 63 0.84 -9.25 -29.09
CA GLN A 63 1.65 -8.06 -29.28
C GLN A 63 3.00 -8.22 -28.59
N ASN A 64 4.09 -7.95 -29.29
CA ASN A 64 5.44 -7.99 -28.70
C ASN A 64 5.74 -6.73 -27.86
N HIS A 65 4.90 -5.72 -27.95
CA HIS A 65 5.03 -4.47 -27.22
C HIS A 65 3.63 -3.92 -26.95
N LEU A 66 3.35 -3.51 -25.71
CA LEU A 66 2.09 -2.88 -25.37
C LEU A 66 2.32 -1.75 -24.38
N LYS A 67 1.70 -0.61 -24.67
CA LYS A 67 1.69 0.56 -23.79
C LYS A 67 0.27 0.91 -23.41
N MET A 68 -0.03 0.88 -22.11
CA MET A 68 -1.35 1.20 -21.58
C MET A 68 -1.23 1.89 -20.23
N ASN A 69 -1.99 2.97 -20.00
CA ASN A 69 -2.01 3.72 -18.72
C ASN A 69 -0.61 4.12 -18.19
N GLY A 70 0.33 4.43 -19.09
CA GLY A 70 1.71 4.78 -18.71
C GLY A 70 2.57 3.58 -18.25
N ILE A 71 2.08 2.36 -18.42
CA ILE A 71 2.85 1.11 -18.35
C ILE A 71 3.27 0.76 -19.76
N GLU A 72 4.53 0.37 -19.91
CA GLU A 72 5.11 -0.04 -21.18
C GLU A 72 5.83 -1.37 -20.99
N VAL A 73 5.31 -2.42 -21.62
CA VAL A 73 5.84 -3.77 -21.52
C VAL A 73 6.32 -4.25 -22.88
N GLU A 74 7.42 -4.99 -22.87
CA GLU A 74 8.01 -5.66 -24.02
C GLU A 74 8.02 -7.17 -23.78
N ILE A 75 7.59 -7.93 -24.78
CA ILE A 75 7.51 -9.38 -24.72
C ILE A 75 8.49 -9.99 -25.72
N ILE A 76 9.37 -10.83 -25.20
CA ILE A 76 10.32 -11.60 -25.99
C ILE A 76 9.94 -13.07 -25.88
N LYS A 77 9.59 -13.68 -27.01
CA LYS A 77 9.32 -15.11 -27.11
C LYS A 77 10.57 -15.79 -27.68
N LYS A 78 11.21 -16.67 -26.90
CA LYS A 78 12.43 -17.37 -27.31
C LYS A 78 12.36 -18.83 -26.88
N ASP A 79 12.63 -19.75 -27.79
CA ASP A 79 12.72 -21.19 -27.52
C ASP A 79 11.48 -21.80 -26.83
N GLY A 80 10.29 -21.23 -27.07
CA GLY A 80 9.04 -21.66 -26.44
C GLY A 80 8.79 -21.05 -25.05
N GLU A 81 9.70 -20.22 -24.56
CA GLU A 81 9.58 -19.44 -23.32
C GLU A 81 9.13 -18.01 -23.62
N VAL A 82 8.45 -17.39 -22.66
CA VAL A 82 7.95 -16.01 -22.74
C VAL A 82 8.62 -15.18 -21.65
N TYR A 83 9.32 -14.14 -22.06
CA TYR A 83 9.96 -13.17 -21.19
C TYR A 83 9.24 -11.83 -21.32
N VAL A 84 8.92 -11.22 -20.19
CA VAL A 84 8.26 -9.91 -20.14
C VAL A 84 9.16 -8.92 -19.42
N TYR A 85 9.39 -7.78 -20.05
CA TYR A 85 10.21 -6.70 -19.54
C TYR A 85 9.39 -5.41 -19.37
N GLU A 86 9.62 -4.69 -18.27
CA GLU A 86 9.23 -3.28 -18.09
C GLU A 86 10.52 -2.46 -17.91
N ALA A 87 10.73 -1.45 -18.76
CA ALA A 87 11.89 -0.54 -18.67
C ALA A 87 13.27 -1.22 -18.48
N LYS A 88 13.48 -2.39 -19.12
CA LYS A 88 14.68 -3.26 -19.06
C LYS A 88 14.80 -4.17 -17.83
N THR A 89 13.80 -4.19 -16.95
CA THR A 89 13.72 -5.14 -15.84
C THR A 89 12.80 -6.29 -16.22
N GLU A 90 13.25 -7.53 -16.00
CA GLU A 90 12.42 -8.72 -16.19
C GLU A 90 11.38 -8.82 -15.07
N ILE A 91 10.11 -8.84 -15.44
CA ILE A 91 8.98 -8.86 -14.49
C ILE A 91 8.25 -10.20 -14.47
N LEU A 92 8.35 -10.98 -15.56
CA LEU A 92 7.71 -12.29 -15.67
C LEU A 92 8.49 -13.16 -16.66
N HIS A 93 8.71 -14.41 -16.28
CA HIS A 93 9.27 -15.45 -17.13
C HIS A 93 8.36 -16.68 -17.07
N VAL A 94 7.89 -17.13 -18.23
CA VAL A 94 7.04 -18.31 -18.36
C VAL A 94 7.75 -19.34 -19.22
N LYS A 95 8.07 -20.48 -18.61
CA LYS A 95 8.61 -21.66 -19.29
C LYS A 95 7.49 -22.65 -19.56
N LYS A 96 7.48 -23.24 -20.76
CA LYS A 96 6.56 -24.33 -21.09
C LYS A 96 7.21 -25.64 -20.63
N ASP A 97 6.67 -26.24 -19.57
CA ASP A 97 6.99 -27.61 -19.15
C ASP A 97 6.48 -28.65 -20.17
#